data_AF-A0A645ABM3-F1
#
_entry.id   AF-A0A645ABM3-F1
#
_cell.length_a   1.000
_cell.length_b   1.000
_cell.length_c   1.000
_cell.angle_alpha   90.00
_cell.angle_beta   90.00
_cell.angle_gamma   90.00
#
_symmetry.space_group_name_H-M   'P 1'
#
loop_
_entity.id
_entity.type
_entity.pdbx_description
1 polymer ?
#
loop_
_entity_poly.entity_id
_entity_poly.type
_entity_poly.pdbx_seq_one_letter_code
_entity_poly.pdbx_strand_id
1 'polypeptide(L)'
;MARELEANQEVLIRALALSFLVTIYLKSHIGRLSPMCACAIAAGLGVAAGMVVELGGSFEQVEKAINTVVGSIGGVLCDGAKLGCAMKLANAVGTAIESAYLAMNDISIRPGDGLVCERADDTIAILGRIARRGMAPADEEMCRAIIEREQA
;
A
#
# COMPACT_ATOMS: atom_id res chain seq x y z
N MET A 1 16.37 -4.35 6.41
CA MET A 1 15.83 -3.88 7.70
C MET A 1 16.18 -4.77 8.88
N ALA A 2 15.49 -5.89 9.18
CA ALA A 2 15.86 -6.76 10.32
C ALA A 2 17.37 -7.05 10.50
N ARG A 3 18.09 -7.34 9.41
CA ARG A 3 19.55 -7.54 9.44
C ARG A 3 20.33 -6.27 9.80
N GLU A 4 19.89 -5.11 9.31
CA GLU A 4 20.52 -3.81 9.58
C GLU A 4 20.25 -3.34 11.02
N LEU A 5 19.09 -3.70 11.57
CA LEU A 5 18.70 -3.40 12.95
C LEU A 5 19.17 -4.46 13.96
N GLU A 6 19.86 -5.51 13.50
CA GLU A 6 20.22 -6.68 14.31
C GLU A 6 19.03 -7.25 15.12
N ALA A 7 17.83 -7.22 14.50
CA ALA A 7 16.59 -7.59 15.15
C ALA A 7 16.59 -9.08 15.53
N ASN A 8 16.06 -9.39 16.71
CA ASN A 8 15.93 -10.78 17.14
C ASN A 8 14.85 -11.52 16.31
N GLN A 9 14.89 -12.85 16.37
CA GLN A 9 14.01 -13.70 15.57
C GLN A 9 12.52 -13.51 15.89
N GLU A 10 12.17 -13.21 17.15
CA GLU A 10 10.78 -12.98 17.54
C GLU A 10 10.22 -11.72 16.85
N VAL A 11 10.97 -10.61 16.87
CA VAL A 11 10.58 -9.35 16.23
C VAL A 11 10.40 -9.55 14.73
N LEU A 12 11.34 -10.24 14.07
CA LEU A 12 11.24 -10.55 12.64
C LEU A 12 9.97 -11.35 12.31
N ILE A 13 9.65 -12.39 13.10
CA ILE A 13 8.46 -13.21 12.87
C ILE A 13 7.18 -12.37 13.06
N ARG A 14 7.13 -11.52 14.08
CA ARG A 14 5.96 -10.65 14.35
C ARG A 14 5.78 -9.61 13.24
N ALA A 15 6.85 -8.99 12.78
CA ALA A 15 6.83 -8.05 11.67
C ALA A 15 6.36 -8.70 10.36
N LEU A 16 6.86 -9.90 10.04
CA LEU A 16 6.43 -10.68 8.88
C LEU A 16 4.96 -11.09 8.96
N ALA A 17 4.52 -11.57 10.13
CA ALA A 17 3.14 -11.94 10.35
C ALA A 17 2.19 -10.76 10.14
N LEU A 18 2.51 -9.59 10.71
CA LEU A 18 1.72 -8.37 10.52
C LEU A 18 1.72 -7.94 9.05
N SER A 19 2.87 -7.97 8.38
CA SER A 19 2.98 -7.62 6.96
C SER A 19 2.05 -8.46 6.08
N PHE A 20 2.01 -9.78 6.30
CA PHE A 20 1.09 -10.66 5.59
C PHE A 20 -0.38 -10.40 5.95
N LEU A 21 -0.70 -10.21 7.23
CA LEU A 21 -2.06 -9.95 7.67
C LEU A 21 -2.61 -8.64 7.07
N VAL A 22 -1.83 -7.58 7.05
CA VAL A 22 -2.19 -6.29 6.43
C VAL A 22 -2.36 -6.43 4.92
N THR A 23 -1.47 -7.19 4.26
CA THR A 23 -1.57 -7.49 2.83
C THR A 23 -2.88 -8.22 2.50
N ILE A 24 -3.20 -9.26 3.27
CA ILE A 24 -4.44 -10.04 3.13
C ILE A 24 -5.66 -9.15 3.39
N TYR A 25 -5.60 -8.35 4.45
CA TYR A 25 -6.67 -7.44 4.83
C TYR A 25 -6.98 -6.48 3.69
N LEU A 26 -6.00 -5.71 3.18
CA LEU A 26 -6.25 -4.83 2.04
C LEU A 26 -6.81 -5.59 0.83
N LYS A 27 -6.25 -6.77 0.52
CA LYS A 27 -6.68 -7.53 -0.66
C LYS A 27 -8.15 -7.97 -0.55
N SER A 28 -8.65 -8.22 0.66
CA SER A 28 -10.08 -8.50 0.88
C SER A 28 -10.99 -7.30 0.56
N HIS A 29 -10.45 -6.08 0.56
CA HIS A 29 -11.17 -4.85 0.23
C HIS A 29 -11.10 -4.44 -1.25
N ILE A 30 -10.03 -4.76 -1.99
CA ILE A 30 -9.81 -4.24 -3.36
C ILE A 30 -10.55 -5.04 -4.47
N GLY A 31 -11.13 -6.21 -4.14
CA GLY A 31 -11.85 -7.03 -5.10
C GLY A 31 -10.93 -7.82 -6.06
N ARG A 32 -11.54 -8.60 -6.96
CA ARG A 32 -10.83 -9.52 -7.86
C ARG A 32 -10.30 -8.83 -9.12
N LEU A 33 -11.02 -7.85 -9.66
CA LEU A 33 -10.70 -7.10 -10.88
C LEU A 33 -10.73 -5.61 -10.56
N SER A 34 -9.61 -4.92 -10.82
CA SER A 34 -9.46 -3.47 -10.69
C SER A 34 -8.20 -3.02 -11.44
N PRO A 35 -8.20 -1.87 -12.13
CA PRO A 35 -7.01 -1.27 -12.74
C PRO A 35 -6.12 -0.61 -11.69
N MET A 36 -6.40 -0.76 -10.39
CA MET A 36 -5.51 -0.34 -9.32
C MET A 36 -4.44 -1.40 -9.06
N CYS A 37 -3.19 -0.98 -8.86
CA CYS A 37 -2.06 -1.87 -8.58
C CYS A 37 -2.12 -2.39 -7.14
N ALA A 38 -2.95 -3.41 -6.94
CA ALA A 38 -3.10 -4.09 -5.66
C ALA A 38 -1.76 -4.63 -5.14
N CYS A 39 -0.86 -5.08 -6.02
CA CYS A 39 0.44 -5.62 -5.65
C CYS A 39 1.32 -4.56 -4.97
N ALA A 40 1.43 -3.39 -5.60
CA ALA A 40 2.24 -2.28 -5.09
C ALA A 40 1.68 -1.77 -3.76
N ILE A 41 0.37 -1.52 -3.71
CA ILE A 41 -0.25 -0.92 -2.53
C ILE A 41 -0.29 -1.94 -1.37
N ALA A 42 -0.74 -3.18 -1.59
CA ALA A 42 -0.81 -4.18 -0.52
C ALA A 42 0.56 -4.52 0.06
N ALA A 43 1.56 -4.72 -0.80
CA ALA A 43 2.93 -4.94 -0.34
C ALA A 43 3.47 -3.71 0.37
N GLY A 44 3.20 -2.49 -0.12
CA GLY A 44 3.62 -1.25 0.53
C GLY A 44 3.06 -1.12 1.94
N LEU A 45 1.76 -1.38 2.14
CA LEU A 45 1.13 -1.35 3.46
C LEU A 45 1.73 -2.42 4.39
N GLY A 46 1.90 -3.65 3.90
CA GLY A 46 2.48 -4.73 4.69
C GLY A 46 3.92 -4.44 5.11
N VAL A 47 4.76 -3.94 4.19
CA VAL A 47 6.14 -3.55 4.46
C VAL A 47 6.19 -2.40 5.47
N ALA A 48 5.37 -1.36 5.31
CA ALA A 48 5.35 -0.23 6.23
C ALA A 48 4.94 -0.67 7.65
N ALA A 49 3.86 -1.45 7.77
CA ALA A 49 3.40 -1.96 9.06
C ALA A 49 4.43 -2.88 9.73
N GLY A 50 5.02 -3.81 8.97
CA GLY A 50 6.07 -4.70 9.48
C GLY A 50 7.31 -3.91 9.92
N MET A 51 7.72 -2.90 9.15
CA MET A 51 8.88 -2.08 9.47
C MET A 51 8.67 -1.23 10.74
N VAL A 52 7.47 -0.68 10.96
CA VAL A 52 7.15 -0.01 12.24
C VAL A 52 7.32 -0.97 13.42
N VAL A 53 6.91 -2.24 13.28
CA VAL A 53 7.13 -3.25 14.32
C VAL A 53 8.62 -3.55 14.53
N GLU A 54 9.40 -3.69 13.45
CA GLU A 54 10.86 -3.88 13.56
C GLU A 54 11.56 -2.70 14.25
N LEU A 55 11.02 -1.49 14.09
CA LEU A 55 11.51 -0.26 14.72
C LEU A 55 10.98 -0.06 16.16
N GLY A 56 10.17 -1.00 16.69
CA GLY A 56 9.62 -0.93 18.04
C GLY A 56 8.49 0.10 18.20
N GLY A 57 7.81 0.46 17.11
CA GLY A 57 6.73 1.44 17.11
C GLY A 57 5.40 0.95 17.68
N SER A 58 4.51 1.89 17.94
CA SER A 58 3.17 1.64 18.49
C SER A 58 2.14 1.28 17.41
N PHE A 59 0.95 0.85 17.84
CA PHE A 59 -0.18 0.61 16.93
C PHE A 59 -0.59 1.88 16.17
N GLU A 60 -0.60 3.02 16.84
CA GLU A 60 -0.91 4.32 16.23
C GLU A 60 0.12 4.70 15.15
N GLN A 61 1.39 4.35 15.35
CA GLN A 61 2.43 4.55 14.34
C GLN A 61 2.24 3.59 13.16
N VAL A 62 1.75 2.37 13.37
CA VAL A 62 1.34 1.48 12.28
C VAL A 62 0.20 2.10 11.48
N GLU A 63 -0.83 2.67 12.14
CA GLU A 63 -1.94 3.33 11.45
C GLU A 63 -1.45 4.53 10.63
N LYS A 64 -0.58 5.38 11.20
CA LYS A 64 0.06 6.51 10.51
C LYS A 64 0.82 6.07 9.26
N ALA A 65 1.59 4.98 9.36
CA ALA A 65 2.36 4.44 8.24
C ALA A 65 1.43 3.93 7.12
N ILE A 66 0.40 3.16 7.46
CA ILE A 66 -0.60 2.66 6.51
C ILE A 66 -1.31 3.82 5.80
N ASN A 67 -1.79 4.80 6.56
CA ASN A 67 -2.45 5.98 6.04
C ASN A 67 -1.55 6.75 5.07
N THR A 68 -0.28 6.93 5.41
CA THR A 68 0.70 7.63 4.57
C THR A 68 0.96 6.88 3.27
N VAL A 69 1.07 5.55 3.30
CA VAL A 69 1.24 4.75 2.07
C VAL A 69 0.00 4.88 1.17
N VAL A 70 -1.22 4.75 1.73
CA VAL A 70 -2.44 4.89 0.94
C VAL A 70 -2.58 6.28 0.35
N GLY A 71 -2.34 7.33 1.13
CA GLY A 71 -2.41 8.71 0.66
C GLY A 71 -1.36 9.04 -0.41
N SER A 72 -0.18 8.41 -0.34
CA SER A 72 0.92 8.65 -1.29
C SER A 72 0.75 7.90 -2.61
N ILE A 73 0.43 6.60 -2.56
CA ILE A 73 0.47 5.71 -3.74
C ILE A 73 -0.81 4.90 -3.97
N GLY A 74 -1.92 5.24 -3.28
CA GLY A 74 -3.20 4.54 -3.43
C GLY A 74 -3.78 4.59 -4.87
N GLY A 75 -3.33 5.52 -5.71
CA GLY A 75 -3.78 5.69 -7.09
C GLY A 75 -2.94 4.99 -8.17
N VAL A 76 -1.92 4.20 -7.81
CA VAL A 76 -1.05 3.55 -8.81
C VAL A 76 -1.84 2.58 -9.69
N LEU A 77 -1.74 2.72 -11.01
CA LEU A 77 -2.47 1.90 -11.98
C LEU A 77 -1.79 0.55 -12.27
N CYS A 78 -2.59 -0.45 -12.63
CA CYS A 78 -2.21 -1.81 -12.99
C CYS A 78 -2.50 -2.08 -14.46
N ASP A 79 -1.47 -2.13 -15.28
CA ASP A 79 -1.54 -2.36 -16.74
C ASP A 79 -0.96 -3.73 -17.14
N GLY A 80 -0.91 -4.67 -16.19
CA GLY A 80 -0.42 -6.04 -16.38
C GLY A 80 1.04 -6.28 -15.95
N ALA A 81 1.42 -7.56 -15.88
CA ALA A 81 2.71 -8.04 -15.38
C ALA A 81 3.86 -7.78 -16.37
N LYS A 82 4.30 -6.52 -16.45
CA LYS A 82 5.39 -6.05 -17.34
C LYS A 82 6.60 -5.60 -16.51
N LEU A 83 7.66 -5.14 -17.17
CA LEU A 83 8.82 -4.52 -16.49
C LEU A 83 8.38 -3.38 -15.53
N GLY A 84 7.31 -2.65 -15.88
CA GLY A 84 6.71 -1.64 -15.01
C GLY A 84 6.26 -2.17 -13.64
N CYS A 85 5.91 -3.45 -13.49
CA CYS A 85 5.58 -4.04 -12.19
C CYS A 85 6.77 -4.06 -11.23
N ALA A 86 7.97 -4.37 -11.73
CA ALA A 86 9.17 -4.34 -10.89
C ALA A 86 9.44 -2.92 -10.38
N MET A 87 9.30 -1.91 -11.25
CA MET A 87 9.47 -0.51 -10.86
C MET A 87 8.39 -0.03 -9.88
N LYS A 88 7.12 -0.42 -10.10
CA LYS A 88 6.01 -0.09 -9.19
C LYS A 88 6.23 -0.69 -7.80
N LEU A 89 6.75 -1.92 -7.71
CA LEU A 89 7.10 -2.56 -6.44
C LEU A 89 8.31 -1.87 -5.78
N ALA A 90 9.36 -1.54 -6.53
CA ALA A 90 10.52 -0.82 -6.00
C ALA A 90 10.11 0.53 -5.40
N ASN A 91 9.28 1.30 -6.12
CA ASN A 91 8.73 2.57 -5.63
C ASN A 91 7.86 2.36 -4.39
N ALA A 92 6.99 1.35 -4.39
CA ALA A 92 6.13 1.07 -3.25
C ALA A 92 6.92 0.69 -1.99
N VAL A 93 7.99 -0.10 -2.13
CA VAL A 93 8.89 -0.41 -1.01
C VAL A 93 9.60 0.85 -0.52
N GLY A 94 10.09 1.71 -1.41
CA GLY A 94 10.69 3.00 -1.04
C GLY A 94 9.71 3.87 -0.24
N THR A 95 8.50 4.06 -0.76
CA THR A 95 7.43 4.81 -0.06
C THR A 95 7.05 4.18 1.28
N ALA A 96 7.02 2.85 1.36
CA ALA A 96 6.72 2.15 2.61
C ALA A 96 7.78 2.39 3.69
N ILE A 97 9.06 2.34 3.31
CA ILE A 97 10.19 2.64 4.19
C ILE A 97 10.10 4.09 4.68
N GLU A 98 9.91 5.05 3.77
CA GLU A 98 9.75 6.47 4.13
C GLU A 98 8.55 6.67 5.08
N SER A 99 7.41 6.06 4.77
CA SER A 99 6.18 6.18 5.56
C SER A 99 6.37 5.62 6.98
N ALA A 100 7.08 4.51 7.13
CA ALA A 100 7.39 3.94 8.43
C ALA A 100 8.32 4.84 9.24
N TYR A 101 9.38 5.40 8.63
CA TYR A 101 10.24 6.37 9.33
C TYR A 101 9.51 7.65 9.73
N LEU A 102 8.64 8.19 8.87
CA LEU A 102 7.80 9.34 9.19
C LEU A 102 6.88 9.02 10.37
N ALA A 103 6.24 7.86 10.34
CA ALA A 103 5.34 7.43 11.40
C ALA A 103 6.06 7.26 12.75
N MET A 104 7.30 6.76 12.75
CA MET A 104 8.14 6.69 13.96
C MET A 104 8.44 8.07 14.57
N ASN A 105 8.37 9.14 13.76
CA ASN A 105 8.49 10.53 14.19
C ASN A 105 7.12 11.20 14.39
N ASP A 106 6.06 10.41 14.51
CA ASP A 106 4.67 10.87 14.63
C ASP A 106 4.15 11.71 13.45
N ILE A 107 4.83 11.64 12.30
CA ILE A 107 4.46 12.34 11.07
C ILE A 107 3.69 11.40 10.15
N SER A 108 2.57 11.90 9.62
CA SER A 108 1.79 11.22 8.58
C SER A 108 1.04 12.23 7.73
N ILE A 109 0.46 11.78 6.62
CA ILE A 109 -0.62 12.52 5.97
C ILE A 109 -1.74 12.68 7.02
N ARG A 110 -2.28 13.90 7.15
CA ARG A 110 -3.25 14.22 8.19
C ARG A 110 -4.61 13.62 7.85
N PRO A 111 -5.37 13.12 8.84
CA PRO A 111 -6.76 12.75 8.64
C PRO A 111 -7.56 13.90 8.02
N GLY A 112 -8.37 13.57 7.00
CA GLY A 112 -9.15 14.55 6.23
C GLY A 112 -8.40 15.15 5.04
N ASP A 113 -7.11 14.87 4.87
CA ASP A 113 -6.37 15.23 3.65
C ASP A 113 -6.50 14.10 2.61
N GLY A 114 -7.24 14.39 1.53
CA GLY A 114 -7.47 13.45 0.44
C GLY A 114 -8.18 12.16 0.86
N LEU A 115 -7.53 11.01 0.65
CA LEU A 115 -8.08 9.68 0.93
C LEU A 115 -7.93 9.24 2.39
N VAL A 116 -7.17 9.98 3.20
CA VAL A 116 -6.73 9.54 4.53
C VAL A 116 -7.80 9.85 5.58
N CYS A 117 -8.21 8.81 6.29
CA CYS A 117 -9.11 8.88 7.44
C CYS A 117 -8.33 8.88 8.76
N GLU A 118 -9.06 9.03 9.86
CA GLU A 118 -8.47 8.98 11.21
C GLU A 118 -7.90 7.58 11.52
N ARG A 119 -8.67 6.53 11.19
CA ARG A 119 -8.24 5.14 11.35
C ARG A 119 -7.77 4.54 10.02
N ALA A 120 -6.77 3.67 10.10
CA ALA A 120 -6.25 2.95 8.93
C ALA A 120 -7.32 2.08 8.26
N ASP A 121 -8.20 1.47 9.05
CA ASP A 121 -9.33 0.67 8.58
C ASP A 121 -10.26 1.45 7.65
N ASP A 122 -10.58 2.69 8.03
CA ASP A 122 -11.49 3.54 7.27
C ASP A 122 -10.85 3.99 5.96
N THR A 123 -9.55 4.34 5.99
CA THR A 123 -8.75 4.63 4.80
C THR A 123 -8.74 3.45 3.83
N ILE A 124 -8.50 2.23 4.32
CA ILE A 124 -8.52 0.99 3.54
C ILE A 124 -9.93 0.73 2.98
N ALA A 125 -10.98 0.97 3.76
CA ALA A 125 -12.36 0.79 3.34
C ALA A 125 -12.75 1.72 2.18
N ILE A 126 -12.37 3.01 2.26
CA ILE A 126 -12.55 3.97 1.17
C ILE A 126 -11.78 3.55 -0.07
N LEU A 127 -10.49 3.18 0.08
CA LEU A 127 -9.67 2.72 -1.03
C LEU A 127 -10.28 1.50 -1.71
N GLY A 128 -10.75 0.52 -0.94
CA GLY A 128 -11.44 -0.67 -1.47
C GLY A 128 -12.75 -0.35 -2.18
N ARG A 129 -13.50 0.65 -1.72
CA ARG A 129 -14.71 1.14 -2.42
C ARG A 129 -14.34 1.76 -3.78
N ILE A 130 -13.31 2.59 -3.82
CA ILE A 130 -12.81 3.20 -5.06
C ILE A 130 -12.32 2.12 -6.03
N ALA A 131 -11.50 1.20 -5.55
CA ALA A 131 -10.93 0.14 -6.39
C ALA A 131 -12.01 -0.77 -7.00
N ARG A 132 -13.03 -1.15 -6.22
CA ARG A 132 -14.10 -2.06 -6.68
C ARG A 132 -15.16 -1.42 -7.57
N ARG A 133 -15.50 -0.16 -7.29
CA ARG A 133 -16.65 0.51 -7.94
C ARG A 133 -16.22 1.74 -8.75
N GLY A 134 -15.38 2.58 -8.15
CA GLY A 134 -14.94 3.84 -8.78
C GLY A 134 -14.03 3.62 -9.99
N MET A 135 -13.23 2.56 -9.99
CA MET A 135 -12.25 2.30 -11.04
C MET A 135 -12.80 1.48 -12.22
N ALA A 136 -14.05 1.02 -12.20
CA ALA A 136 -14.58 0.21 -13.30
C ALA A 136 -14.58 0.97 -14.65
N PRO A 137 -15.05 2.23 -14.74
CA PRO A 137 -14.95 3.00 -15.99
C PRO A 137 -13.51 3.31 -16.40
N ALA A 138 -12.61 3.48 -15.42
CA ALA A 138 -11.19 3.70 -15.69
C ALA A 138 -10.50 2.46 -16.29
N ASP A 139 -10.94 1.26 -15.89
CA ASP A 139 -10.46 -0.01 -16.44
C ASP A 139 -10.81 -0.12 -17.93
N GLU A 140 -12.07 0.15 -18.27
CA GLU A 140 -12.55 0.12 -19.65
C GLU A 140 -11.78 1.11 -20.54
N GLU A 141 -11.60 2.35 -20.07
CA GLU A 141 -10.88 3.37 -20.81
C GLU A 141 -9.39 3.04 -20.96
N MET A 142 -8.77 2.50 -19.91
CA MET A 142 -7.37 2.05 -19.98
C MET A 142 -7.20 0.92 -21.00
N CYS A 143 -8.10 -0.06 -21.02
CA CYS A 143 -8.08 -1.12 -22.01
C CYS A 143 -8.24 -0.57 -23.43
N ARG A 144 -9.21 0.33 -23.65
CA ARG A 144 -9.44 0.98 -24.95
C ARG A 144 -8.18 1.70 -25.44
N ALA A 145 -7.60 2.57 -24.62
CA ALA A 145 -6.41 3.35 -24.97
C ALA A 145 -5.20 2.46 -25.32
N ILE A 146 -5.00 1.34 -24.59
CA ILE A 146 -3.92 0.40 -24.87
C ILE A 146 -4.13 -0.30 -26.23
N ILE A 147 -5.36 -0.75 -26.51
CA ILE A 147 -5.71 -1.44 -27.76
C ILE A 147 -5.57 -0.49 -28.96
N GLU A 148 -6.08 0.73 -28.85
CA GLU A 148 -5.98 1.75 -29.93
C GLU A 148 -4.51 2.05 -30.27
N ARG A 149 -3.64 2.18 -29.26
CA ARG A 149 -2.20 2.37 -29.46
C ARG A 149 -1.54 1.20 -30.18
N GLU A 150 -1.97 -0.04 -29.92
CA GLU A 150 -1.39 -1.23 -30.57
C GLU A 150 -1.86 -1.43 -32.01
N GLN A 151 -2.94 -0.76 -32.42
CA GLN A 151 -3.46 -0.79 -33.78
C GLN A 151 -2.95 0.37 -34.66
N ALA A 152 -2.28 1.36 -34.06
CA ALA A 152 -1.64 2.49 -34.73
C ALA A 152 -0.20 2.16 -35.15
#